data_AF-A0A9P4X9T9-F1
#
_entry.id   AF-A0A9P4X9T9-F1
#
_cell.length_a   1.000
_cell.length_b   1.000
_cell.length_c   1.000
_cell.angle_alpha   90.00
_cell.angle_beta   90.00
_cell.angle_gamma   90.00
#
_symmetry.space_group_name_H-M   'P 1'
#
loop_
_entity.id
_entity.type
_entity.pdbx_description
1 polymer ?
#
loop_
_entity_poly.entity_id
_entity_poly.type
_entity_poly.pdbx_seq_one_letter_code
_entity_poly.pdbx_strand_id
1 'polypeptide(L)'
;MFKFFKSDFFNFEFLRVLAVAPFYGAETGECLESRTKITDGDPESWYRAWTLQAERAVKIAEEASKHGDRVEASWAFIRAANYYRSSEFFLHCDAQDLRILDAIQKSSNVFERGVRLLDGELHTFDIPFEDNISLPARLFLPPAHKRVTDKLPILVQNGGFDSTQEELYFYGPAGGLPRGYAVLTYDGPGQGISLRRDKTRMVPDWERVTAKVLDYLESKLAAKHNIDLDRIAVMGASLGGYLVLRAAGDPRVKAAISVDGCYDLFDVTKSRMPNWFIGGWLSGWLSDGFFNFVVNRLTASNFQLRWEFGHSMWLYGVDNPADVMRQMQRFTLRLEDGKEYLDKLKCATLVTGAADTFYFVPDINAERIYEKLGHLDSGKKELWVGKGVHEGGLQAKTASTALSHQKIFAFLDTQFGTLYSYLPNARCLKIFAAAKINGVNIETAADYQHMVTNKTPEFLSKFPIGKVPAFETSDGTTIAESDAIAQYVAESGPRSVQLLGSDARERARVRQWISFTDNEVYGNMMTVVLSRAGFEPYVPEKDAAGAKGLAFGLGVVEKHLTGREWLATDQLSLADLTLAAALYWAFMHYLDEGRRREYPVTTAWYLRVIGAEGVKEVFGPPNLVKVAKEF
;
A
#
# COMPACT_ATOMS: atom_id res chain seq x y z
N MET A 1 -23.84 10.11 7.77
CA MET A 1 -23.03 10.66 6.68
C MET A 1 -23.55 12.06 6.36
N PHE A 2 -22.69 13.09 6.32
CA PHE A 2 -23.12 14.43 5.90
C PHE A 2 -23.55 14.36 4.43
N LYS A 3 -24.76 14.82 4.12
CA LYS A 3 -25.30 14.80 2.75
C LYS A 3 -25.34 16.23 2.20
N PHE A 4 -24.56 16.46 1.15
CA PHE A 4 -24.67 17.67 0.34
C PHE A 4 -25.90 17.61 -0.56
N PHE A 5 -26.23 16.44 -1.10
CA PHE A 5 -27.31 16.21 -2.05
C PHE A 5 -28.35 15.23 -1.50
N LYS A 6 -29.60 15.30 -1.99
CA LYS A 6 -30.61 14.28 -1.62
C LYS A 6 -30.36 13.00 -2.40
N SER A 7 -29.94 13.13 -3.67
CA SER A 7 -29.46 12.01 -4.47
C SER A 7 -28.14 11.48 -3.93
N ASP A 8 -28.10 10.20 -3.56
CA ASP A 8 -26.88 9.53 -3.10
C ASP A 8 -25.81 9.48 -4.20
N PHE A 9 -26.22 9.40 -5.47
CA PHE A 9 -25.31 9.39 -6.61
C PHE A 9 -24.60 10.74 -6.80
N PHE A 10 -25.33 11.86 -6.74
CA PHE A 10 -24.74 13.20 -6.76
C PHE A 10 -23.90 13.45 -5.50
N ASN A 11 -24.35 12.97 -4.34
CA ASN A 11 -23.62 13.12 -3.10
C ASN A 11 -22.27 12.39 -3.12
N PHE A 12 -22.26 11.15 -3.61
CA PHE A 12 -21.04 10.35 -3.77
C PHE A 12 -20.05 11.04 -4.70
N GLU A 13 -20.50 11.46 -5.88
CA GLU A 13 -19.62 12.14 -6.84
C GLU A 13 -19.11 13.48 -6.33
N PHE A 14 -19.93 14.25 -5.60
CA PHE A 14 -19.47 15.49 -4.99
C PHE A 14 -18.38 15.25 -3.94
N LEU A 15 -18.56 14.21 -3.11
CA LEU A 15 -17.53 13.80 -2.15
C LEU A 15 -16.27 13.31 -2.86
N ARG A 16 -16.38 12.64 -4.00
CA ARG A 16 -15.24 12.22 -4.84
C ARG A 16 -14.41 13.40 -5.32
N VAL A 17 -15.03 14.52 -5.69
CA VAL A 17 -14.31 15.76 -6.03
C VAL A 17 -13.63 16.36 -4.80
N LEU A 18 -14.38 16.50 -3.70
CA LEU A 18 -13.88 17.17 -2.48
C LEU A 18 -12.77 16.37 -1.77
N ALA A 19 -12.84 15.04 -1.81
CA ALA A 19 -11.96 14.12 -1.09
C ALA A 19 -10.48 14.31 -1.41
N VAL A 20 -10.18 14.83 -2.59
CA VAL A 20 -8.81 14.99 -3.10
C VAL A 20 -8.24 16.39 -2.84
N ALA A 21 -8.95 17.24 -2.09
CA ALA A 21 -8.44 18.53 -1.65
C ALA A 21 -7.07 18.48 -0.94
N PRO A 22 -6.78 17.50 -0.05
CA PRO A 22 -5.45 17.37 0.57
C PRO A 22 -4.31 17.11 -0.41
N PHE A 23 -4.63 16.76 -1.66
CA PHE A 23 -3.70 16.43 -2.73
C PHE A 23 -3.82 17.41 -3.90
N TYR A 24 -4.23 18.65 -3.60
CA TYR A 24 -4.38 19.76 -4.54
C TYR A 24 -5.45 19.55 -5.63
N GLY A 25 -6.29 18.52 -5.51
CA GLY A 25 -7.31 18.20 -6.50
C GLY A 25 -8.60 19.02 -6.36
N ALA A 26 -8.75 19.79 -5.30
CA ALA A 26 -9.91 20.64 -5.08
C ALA A 26 -9.61 21.70 -4.02
N GLU A 27 -10.34 22.81 -4.08
CA GLU A 27 -10.49 23.71 -2.95
C GLU A 27 -11.85 23.63 -2.28
N THR A 28 -11.84 23.63 -0.95
CA THR A 28 -13.07 23.41 -0.16
C THR A 28 -14.09 24.52 -0.42
N GLY A 29 -13.63 25.78 -0.47
CA GLY A 29 -14.50 26.93 -0.76
C GLY A 29 -15.13 26.86 -2.16
N GLU A 30 -14.34 26.47 -3.17
CA GLU A 30 -14.79 26.34 -4.55
C GLU A 30 -15.83 25.21 -4.70
N CYS A 31 -15.61 24.08 -4.03
CA CYS A 31 -16.57 22.98 -3.95
C CYS A 31 -17.89 23.41 -3.27
N LEU A 32 -17.81 24.13 -2.14
CA LEU A 32 -19.00 24.63 -1.44
C LEU A 32 -19.77 25.67 -2.28
N GLU A 33 -19.07 26.55 -3.01
CA GLU A 33 -19.70 27.47 -3.95
C GLU A 33 -20.39 26.70 -5.09
N SER A 34 -19.71 25.72 -5.71
CA SER A 34 -20.31 24.85 -6.73
C SER A 34 -21.56 24.17 -6.22
N ARG A 35 -21.55 23.67 -4.98
CA ARG A 35 -22.71 23.04 -4.37
C ARG A 35 -23.94 23.95 -4.42
N THR A 36 -23.80 25.26 -4.16
CA THR A 36 -24.94 26.20 -4.21
C THR A 36 -25.52 26.39 -5.61
N LYS A 37 -24.76 26.09 -6.66
CA LYS A 37 -25.13 26.24 -8.07
C LYS A 37 -25.68 24.95 -8.70
N ILE A 38 -25.47 23.81 -8.06
CA ILE A 38 -25.89 22.51 -8.55
C ILE A 38 -27.28 22.19 -7.99
N THR A 39 -28.22 21.99 -8.89
CA THR A 39 -29.55 21.47 -8.58
C THR A 39 -29.47 19.95 -8.45
N ASP A 40 -30.04 19.41 -7.38
CA ASP A 40 -30.04 17.97 -7.11
C ASP A 40 -30.70 17.20 -8.25
N GLY A 41 -29.98 16.22 -8.82
CA GLY A 41 -30.48 15.42 -9.94
C GLY A 41 -30.48 16.10 -11.31
N ASP A 42 -29.87 17.28 -11.46
CA ASP A 42 -29.75 17.99 -12.75
C ASP A 42 -28.30 17.95 -13.30
N PRO A 43 -28.02 17.08 -14.29
CA PRO A 43 -26.70 16.96 -14.94
C PRO A 43 -26.20 18.26 -15.58
N GLU A 44 -27.11 19.10 -16.07
CA GLU A 44 -26.73 20.32 -16.75
C GLU A 44 -26.24 21.39 -15.77
N SER A 45 -26.88 21.49 -14.60
CA SER A 45 -26.36 22.34 -13.52
C SER A 45 -25.01 21.86 -13.00
N TRP A 46 -24.80 20.54 -12.94
CA TRP A 46 -23.53 19.93 -12.56
C TRP A 46 -22.41 20.29 -13.53
N TYR A 47 -22.62 20.04 -14.83
CA TYR A 47 -21.66 20.35 -15.88
C TYR A 47 -21.28 21.83 -15.86
N ARG A 48 -22.27 22.74 -15.82
CA ARG A 48 -22.01 24.19 -15.79
C ARG A 48 -21.24 24.62 -14.54
N ALA A 49 -21.61 24.12 -13.36
CA ALA A 49 -20.97 24.52 -12.10
C ALA A 49 -19.49 24.11 -12.06
N TRP A 50 -19.18 22.87 -12.43
CA TRP A 50 -17.80 22.39 -12.43
C TRP A 50 -16.96 22.96 -13.56
N THR A 51 -17.53 23.14 -14.76
CA THR A 51 -16.83 23.83 -15.86
C THR A 51 -16.45 25.26 -15.46
N LEU A 52 -17.37 25.98 -14.80
CA LEU A 52 -17.09 27.33 -14.31
C LEU A 52 -15.94 27.37 -13.31
N GLN A 53 -15.88 26.43 -12.35
CA GLN A 53 -14.75 26.40 -11.40
C GLN A 53 -13.45 25.96 -12.08
N ALA A 54 -13.51 25.03 -13.02
CA ALA A 54 -12.33 24.64 -13.80
C ALA A 54 -11.73 25.85 -14.55
N GLU A 55 -12.56 26.64 -15.23
CA GLU A 55 -12.14 27.85 -15.95
C GLU A 55 -11.57 28.92 -15.02
N ARG A 56 -12.13 29.09 -13.82
CA ARG A 56 -11.60 30.01 -12.80
C ARG A 56 -10.24 29.54 -12.28
N ALA A 57 -10.10 28.26 -11.96
CA ALA A 57 -8.84 27.68 -11.53
C ALA A 57 -7.75 27.79 -12.61
N VAL A 58 -8.10 27.58 -13.89
CA VAL A 58 -7.16 27.84 -15.01
C VAL A 58 -6.70 29.30 -15.01
N LYS A 59 -7.61 30.27 -14.86
CA LYS A 59 -7.23 31.70 -14.82
C LYS A 59 -6.24 32.02 -13.71
N ILE A 60 -6.46 31.46 -12.51
CA ILE A 60 -5.53 31.59 -11.37
C ILE A 60 -4.17 30.99 -11.73
N ALA A 61 -4.17 29.79 -12.33
CA ALA A 61 -2.94 29.11 -12.72
C ALA A 61 -2.12 29.89 -13.77
N GLU A 62 -2.80 30.49 -14.76
CA GLU A 62 -2.17 31.34 -15.78
C GLU A 62 -1.61 32.63 -15.18
N GLU A 63 -2.32 33.24 -14.22
CA GLU A 63 -1.86 34.43 -13.51
C GLU A 63 -0.62 34.13 -12.65
N ALA A 64 -0.65 33.05 -11.88
CA ALA A 64 0.49 32.58 -11.10
C ALA A 64 1.71 32.30 -12.00
N SER A 65 1.47 31.64 -13.15
CA SER A 65 2.52 31.36 -14.15
C SER A 65 3.18 32.62 -14.69
N LYS A 66 2.40 33.68 -14.97
CA LYS A 66 2.92 34.98 -15.44
C LYS A 66 3.84 35.67 -14.43
N HIS A 67 3.57 35.48 -13.14
CA HIS A 67 4.37 36.05 -12.05
C HIS A 67 5.51 35.14 -11.57
N GLY A 68 5.68 33.96 -12.18
CA GLY A 68 6.70 32.99 -11.79
C GLY A 68 6.38 32.20 -10.51
N ASP A 69 5.15 32.27 -10.01
CA ASP A 69 4.69 31.46 -8.89
C ASP A 69 4.36 30.04 -9.36
N ARG A 70 5.39 29.20 -9.38
CA ARG A 70 5.29 27.79 -9.77
C ARG A 70 4.36 26.98 -8.87
N VAL A 71 4.28 27.32 -7.58
CA VAL A 71 3.55 26.55 -6.58
C VAL A 71 2.04 26.75 -6.78
N GLU A 72 1.58 28.00 -6.81
CA GLU A 72 0.16 28.28 -7.03
C GLU A 72 -0.28 27.84 -8.43
N ALA A 73 0.56 28.02 -9.46
CA ALA A 73 0.26 27.53 -10.80
C ALA A 73 0.02 26.02 -10.82
N SER A 74 0.87 25.25 -10.12
CA SER A 74 0.70 23.80 -10.00
C SER A 74 -0.62 23.43 -9.32
N TRP A 75 -0.87 23.99 -8.14
CA TRP A 75 -2.08 23.71 -7.37
C TRP A 75 -3.35 24.05 -8.15
N ALA A 76 -3.35 25.17 -8.87
CA ALA A 76 -4.49 25.64 -9.64
C ALA A 76 -4.76 24.80 -10.89
N PHE A 77 -3.72 24.39 -11.62
CA PHE A 77 -3.87 23.49 -12.76
C PHE A 77 -4.37 22.09 -12.34
N ILE A 78 -3.89 21.55 -11.22
CA ILE A 78 -4.30 20.20 -10.75
C ILE A 78 -5.77 20.20 -10.32
N ARG A 79 -6.25 21.20 -9.55
CA ARG A 79 -7.68 21.28 -9.22
C ARG A 79 -8.55 21.58 -10.44
N ALA A 80 -8.08 22.39 -11.39
CA ALA A 80 -8.77 22.63 -12.66
C ALA A 80 -8.99 21.32 -13.44
N ALA A 81 -7.97 20.44 -13.50
CA ALA A 81 -8.09 19.14 -14.15
C ALA A 81 -9.20 18.30 -13.52
N ASN A 82 -9.19 18.19 -12.19
CA ASN A 82 -10.20 17.43 -11.48
C ASN A 82 -11.61 17.99 -11.72
N TYR A 83 -11.77 19.33 -11.76
CA TYR A 83 -13.06 19.96 -12.05
C TYR A 83 -13.54 19.72 -13.49
N TYR A 84 -12.66 19.81 -14.50
CA TYR A 84 -13.02 19.47 -15.87
C TYR A 84 -13.46 18.01 -15.98
N ARG A 85 -12.67 17.08 -15.43
CA ARG A 85 -13.01 15.66 -15.39
C ARG A 85 -14.33 15.40 -14.68
N SER A 86 -14.58 16.05 -13.55
CA SER A 86 -15.84 15.89 -12.82
C SER A 86 -17.03 16.49 -13.56
N SER A 87 -16.83 17.55 -14.35
CA SER A 87 -17.93 18.25 -15.03
C SER A 87 -18.72 17.36 -15.98
N GLU A 88 -18.04 16.47 -16.70
CA GLU A 88 -18.64 15.65 -17.75
C GLU A 88 -19.29 14.37 -17.25
N PHE A 89 -18.96 13.94 -16.02
CA PHE A 89 -19.38 12.67 -15.45
C PHE A 89 -20.85 12.35 -15.71
N PHE A 90 -21.78 13.26 -15.39
CA PHE A 90 -23.22 13.00 -15.54
C PHE A 90 -23.77 13.12 -16.98
N LEU A 91 -22.94 13.47 -17.97
CA LEU A 91 -23.35 13.55 -19.38
C LEU A 91 -23.39 12.19 -20.09
N HIS A 92 -22.83 11.13 -19.48
CA HIS A 92 -22.72 9.81 -20.10
C HIS A 92 -24.07 9.12 -20.43
N CYS A 93 -25.20 9.70 -20.04
CA CYS A 93 -26.51 9.29 -20.55
C CYS A 93 -26.61 9.39 -22.08
N ASP A 94 -25.84 10.30 -22.69
CA ASP A 94 -25.62 10.37 -24.13
C ASP A 94 -24.11 10.26 -24.41
N ALA A 95 -23.67 9.08 -24.82
CA ALA A 95 -22.26 8.83 -25.08
C ALA A 95 -21.70 9.60 -26.29
N GLN A 96 -22.56 10.20 -27.12
CA GLN A 96 -22.17 11.04 -28.26
C GLN A 96 -22.06 12.52 -27.90
N ASP A 97 -22.34 12.90 -26.65
CA ASP A 97 -22.21 14.29 -26.21
C ASP A 97 -20.75 14.75 -26.33
N LEU A 98 -20.50 15.66 -27.28
CA LEU A 98 -19.16 16.15 -27.61
C LEU A 98 -18.50 16.88 -26.43
N ARG A 99 -19.29 17.35 -25.46
CA ARG A 99 -18.77 18.00 -24.24
C ARG A 99 -17.94 17.04 -23.39
N ILE A 100 -18.20 15.74 -23.46
CA ILE A 100 -17.45 14.71 -22.72
C ILE A 100 -15.99 14.68 -23.20
N LEU A 101 -15.79 14.54 -24.51
CA LEU A 101 -14.44 14.49 -25.07
C LEU A 101 -13.69 15.82 -24.86
N ASP A 102 -14.38 16.95 -25.04
CA ASP A 102 -13.81 18.28 -24.80
C ASP A 102 -13.35 18.45 -23.34
N ALA A 103 -14.18 18.07 -22.36
CA ALA A 103 -13.84 18.16 -20.94
C ALA A 103 -12.67 17.24 -20.55
N ILE A 104 -12.62 16.00 -21.04
CA ILE A 104 -11.52 15.07 -20.77
C ILE A 104 -10.21 15.58 -21.39
N GLN A 105 -10.25 16.12 -22.61
CA GLN A 105 -9.07 16.71 -23.25
C GLN A 105 -8.56 17.94 -22.49
N LYS A 106 -9.46 18.83 -22.06
CA LYS A 106 -9.12 19.98 -21.21
C LYS A 106 -8.51 19.54 -19.88
N SER A 107 -9.13 18.55 -19.23
CA SER A 107 -8.61 17.93 -17.99
C SER A 107 -7.18 17.44 -18.18
N SER A 108 -6.94 16.61 -19.19
CA SER A 108 -5.62 16.04 -19.50
C SER A 108 -4.56 17.11 -19.77
N ASN A 109 -4.92 18.14 -20.56
CA ASN A 109 -4.00 19.24 -20.89
C ASN A 109 -3.58 20.04 -19.65
N VAL A 110 -4.53 20.47 -18.82
CA VAL A 110 -4.21 21.29 -17.64
C VAL A 110 -3.57 20.44 -16.55
N PHE A 111 -3.94 19.16 -16.42
CA PHE A 111 -3.31 18.22 -15.49
C PHE A 111 -1.81 18.11 -15.74
N GLU A 112 -1.41 17.86 -17.00
CA GLU A 112 0.00 17.71 -17.35
C GLU A 112 0.79 18.98 -17.03
N ARG A 113 0.21 20.16 -17.33
CA ARG A 113 0.82 21.45 -16.98
C ARG A 113 1.01 21.59 -15.48
N GLY A 114 0.00 21.21 -14.68
CA GLY A 114 0.07 21.27 -13.22
C GLY A 114 1.10 20.33 -12.63
N VAL A 115 1.11 19.06 -13.03
CA VAL A 115 2.03 18.07 -12.47
C VAL A 115 3.48 18.31 -12.86
N ARG A 116 3.76 18.82 -14.08
CA ARG A 116 5.14 19.21 -14.47
C ARG A 116 5.72 20.32 -13.58
N LEU A 117 4.87 21.05 -12.87
CA LEU A 117 5.25 22.09 -11.90
C LEU A 117 5.44 21.54 -10.47
N LEU A 118 5.02 20.31 -10.17
CA LEU A 118 5.35 19.66 -8.89
C LEU A 118 6.84 19.30 -8.83
N ASP A 119 7.27 18.87 -7.65
CA ASP A 119 8.58 18.26 -7.46
C ASP A 119 8.55 16.77 -7.87
N GLY A 120 9.55 16.33 -8.62
CA GLY A 120 9.58 15.03 -9.31
C GLY A 120 9.59 15.15 -10.83
N GLU A 121 9.49 14.00 -11.53
CA GLU A 121 9.51 13.95 -12.99
C GLU A 121 8.24 13.29 -13.55
N LEU A 122 7.74 13.81 -14.67
CA LEU A 122 6.63 13.23 -15.43
C LEU A 122 7.08 12.90 -16.85
N HIS A 123 6.98 11.62 -17.20
CA HIS A 123 7.21 11.10 -18.54
C HIS A 123 5.89 10.58 -19.12
N THR A 124 5.51 11.05 -20.31
CA THR A 124 4.28 10.67 -21.01
C THR A 124 4.65 9.93 -22.29
N PHE A 125 3.99 8.80 -22.58
CA PHE A 125 4.29 7.95 -23.73
C PHE A 125 3.10 7.05 -24.05
N ASP A 126 3.14 6.42 -25.23
CA ASP A 126 2.15 5.46 -25.68
C ASP A 126 2.75 4.04 -25.68
N ILE A 127 2.05 3.10 -25.07
CA ILE A 127 2.42 1.68 -25.05
C ILE A 127 1.71 0.98 -26.20
N PRO A 128 2.43 0.36 -27.16
CA PRO A 128 1.79 -0.39 -28.24
C PRO A 128 0.96 -1.56 -27.72
N PHE A 129 -0.26 -1.69 -28.20
CA PHE A 129 -1.19 -2.78 -27.93
C PHE A 129 -1.72 -3.39 -29.25
N GLU A 130 -2.51 -4.45 -29.15
CA GLU A 130 -3.07 -5.21 -30.27
C GLU A 130 -3.86 -4.31 -31.25
N ASP A 131 -3.99 -4.73 -32.51
CA ASP A 131 -4.80 -4.07 -33.54
C ASP A 131 -4.49 -2.56 -33.77
N ASN A 132 -3.22 -2.17 -33.64
CA ASN A 132 -2.73 -0.79 -33.73
C ASN A 132 -3.31 0.15 -32.66
N ILE A 133 -3.86 -0.41 -31.57
CA ILE A 133 -4.25 0.37 -30.40
C ILE A 133 -2.98 0.77 -29.65
N SER A 134 -2.99 1.98 -29.10
CA SER A 134 -1.98 2.44 -28.16
C SER A 134 -2.62 2.70 -26.80
N LEU A 135 -1.88 2.44 -25.72
CA LEU A 135 -2.30 2.74 -24.36
C LEU A 135 -1.55 3.99 -23.90
N PRO A 136 -2.23 5.15 -23.80
CA PRO A 136 -1.63 6.35 -23.26
C PRO A 136 -1.22 6.11 -21.82
N ALA A 137 0.03 6.39 -21.50
CA ALA A 137 0.63 6.11 -20.21
C ALA A 137 1.44 7.29 -19.67
N ARG A 138 1.56 7.34 -18.35
CA ARG A 138 2.34 8.32 -17.60
C ARG A 138 3.18 7.62 -16.55
N LEU A 139 4.47 7.91 -16.54
CA LEU A 139 5.40 7.50 -15.48
C LEU A 139 5.75 8.72 -14.63
N PHE A 140 5.41 8.64 -13.35
CA PHE A 140 5.74 9.61 -12.33
C PHE A 140 6.94 9.09 -11.53
N LEU A 141 8.01 9.88 -11.43
CA LEU A 141 9.19 9.53 -10.65
C LEU A 141 9.31 10.44 -9.42
N PRO A 142 9.61 9.86 -8.24
CA PRO A 142 9.81 10.65 -7.03
C PRO A 142 11.06 11.53 -7.16
N PRO A 143 11.08 12.71 -6.52
CA PRO A 143 12.26 13.56 -6.50
C PRO A 143 13.42 12.85 -5.81
N ALA A 144 14.65 13.15 -6.23
CA ALA A 144 15.85 12.42 -5.81
C ALA A 144 15.98 12.26 -4.28
N HIS A 145 15.62 13.31 -3.51
CA HIS A 145 15.71 13.30 -2.06
C HIS A 145 14.64 12.45 -1.35
N LYS A 146 13.64 11.93 -2.06
CA LYS A 146 12.62 11.00 -1.55
C LYS A 146 12.91 9.54 -1.94
N ARG A 147 13.93 9.29 -2.75
CA ARG A 147 14.31 7.93 -3.18
C ARG A 147 15.00 7.24 -2.01
N VAL A 148 14.45 6.11 -1.59
CA VAL A 148 14.98 5.31 -0.46
C VAL A 148 16.15 4.42 -0.92
N THR A 149 16.10 3.96 -2.17
CA THR A 149 17.11 3.10 -2.80
C THR A 149 17.45 3.59 -4.21
N ASP A 150 18.62 3.19 -4.73
CA ASP A 150 19.05 3.55 -6.10
C ASP A 150 18.13 2.96 -7.19
N LYS A 151 17.54 1.79 -6.93
CA LYS A 151 16.46 1.21 -7.73
C LYS A 151 15.10 1.61 -7.17
N LEU A 152 14.17 2.03 -8.01
CA LEU A 152 12.86 2.54 -7.61
C LEU A 152 11.82 1.42 -7.61
N PRO A 153 11.17 1.09 -6.48
CA PRO A 153 9.98 0.26 -6.51
C PRO A 153 8.89 0.97 -7.31
N ILE A 154 8.04 0.20 -8.00
CA ILE A 154 7.04 0.76 -8.91
C ILE A 154 5.64 0.23 -8.63
N LEU A 155 4.68 1.15 -8.62
CA LEU A 155 3.25 0.85 -8.64
C LEU A 155 2.71 1.05 -10.06
N VAL A 156 2.21 -0.01 -10.69
CA VAL A 156 1.50 0.03 -11.98
C VAL A 156 0.00 0.10 -11.71
N GLN A 157 -0.64 1.15 -12.19
CA GLN A 157 -2.02 1.48 -11.84
C GLN A 157 -2.90 1.67 -13.08
N ASN A 158 -4.08 1.06 -13.07
CA ASN A 158 -5.09 1.26 -14.10
C ASN A 158 -6.42 1.77 -13.51
N GLY A 159 -7.26 2.30 -14.39
CA GLY A 159 -8.58 2.81 -14.03
C GLY A 159 -9.62 1.72 -13.78
N GLY A 160 -10.82 2.16 -13.41
CA GLY A 160 -12.01 1.31 -13.35
C GLY A 160 -12.94 1.52 -14.53
N PHE A 161 -14.23 1.63 -14.22
CA PHE A 161 -15.34 1.72 -15.17
C PHE A 161 -15.48 3.10 -15.83
N ASP A 162 -15.24 4.16 -15.06
CA ASP A 162 -15.41 5.57 -15.45
C ASP A 162 -14.17 6.45 -15.14
N SER A 163 -13.11 5.86 -14.61
CA SER A 163 -11.89 6.59 -14.23
C SER A 163 -11.09 7.09 -15.44
N THR A 164 -10.32 8.15 -15.20
CA THR A 164 -9.32 8.71 -16.12
C THR A 164 -7.96 8.74 -15.43
N GLN A 165 -6.87 8.75 -16.19
CA GLN A 165 -5.53 8.87 -15.60
C GLN A 165 -5.33 10.12 -14.72
N GLU A 166 -5.99 11.23 -15.04
CA GLU A 166 -5.93 12.46 -14.22
C GLU A 166 -6.51 12.24 -12.82
N GLU A 167 -7.50 11.35 -12.68
CA GLU A 167 -7.98 10.91 -11.38
C GLU A 167 -7.04 9.92 -10.70
N LEU A 168 -6.43 9.01 -11.47
CA LEU A 168 -5.52 8.00 -10.92
C LEU A 168 -4.36 8.62 -10.14
N TYR A 169 -3.95 9.83 -10.50
CA TYR A 169 -3.01 10.65 -9.74
C TYR A 169 -3.31 10.68 -8.24
N PHE A 170 -4.57 10.89 -7.85
CA PHE A 170 -4.93 11.03 -6.45
C PHE A 170 -4.93 9.70 -5.69
N TYR A 171 -4.98 8.56 -6.39
CA TYR A 171 -4.99 7.23 -5.79
C TYR A 171 -3.58 6.65 -5.65
N GLY A 172 -2.73 6.77 -6.68
CA GLY A 172 -1.37 6.24 -6.66
C GLY A 172 -0.30 7.32 -6.51
N PRO A 173 -0.01 8.13 -7.55
CA PRO A 173 1.09 9.09 -7.55
C PRO A 173 1.14 10.03 -6.33
N ALA A 174 0.02 10.62 -5.92
CA ALA A 174 -0.05 11.51 -4.76
C ALA A 174 0.35 10.83 -3.44
N GLY A 175 0.11 9.52 -3.32
CA GLY A 175 0.51 8.72 -2.16
C GLY A 175 1.91 8.11 -2.29
N GLY A 176 2.30 7.69 -3.50
CA GLY A 176 3.52 6.93 -3.75
C GLY A 176 4.78 7.78 -3.86
N LEU A 177 4.71 8.92 -4.58
CA LEU A 177 5.88 9.77 -4.80
C LEU A 177 6.49 10.30 -3.50
N PRO A 178 5.72 10.78 -2.51
CA PRO A 178 6.27 11.21 -1.23
C PRO A 178 6.94 10.09 -0.42
N ARG A 179 6.66 8.82 -0.76
CA ARG A 179 7.18 7.60 -0.12
C ARG A 179 8.28 6.91 -0.94
N GLY A 180 8.70 7.52 -2.05
CA GLY A 180 9.80 7.00 -2.87
C GLY A 180 9.41 5.94 -3.90
N TYR A 181 8.12 5.75 -4.16
CA TYR A 181 7.64 4.86 -5.23
C TYR A 181 7.57 5.60 -6.57
N ALA A 182 8.08 4.97 -7.63
CA ALA A 182 7.67 5.31 -8.98
C ALA A 182 6.22 4.84 -9.20
N VAL A 183 5.46 5.55 -10.02
CA VAL A 183 4.09 5.15 -10.35
C VAL A 183 3.87 5.25 -11.85
N LEU A 184 3.37 4.18 -12.48
CA LEU A 184 2.98 4.16 -13.88
C LEU A 184 1.46 4.05 -13.95
N THR A 185 0.81 5.06 -14.52
CA THR A 185 -0.63 5.02 -14.83
C THR A 185 -0.84 4.82 -16.32
N TYR A 186 -1.92 4.14 -16.71
CA TYR A 186 -2.30 4.02 -18.12
C TYR A 186 -3.81 3.90 -18.29
N ASP A 187 -4.32 4.35 -19.44
CA ASP A 187 -5.70 4.07 -19.88
C ASP A 187 -5.71 2.87 -20.83
N GLY A 188 -6.23 1.74 -20.34
CA GLY A 188 -6.43 0.55 -21.16
C GLY A 188 -7.62 0.65 -22.12
N PRO A 189 -7.90 -0.42 -22.89
CA PRO A 189 -9.10 -0.50 -23.73
C PRO A 189 -10.37 -0.28 -22.90
N GLY A 190 -11.24 0.63 -23.35
CA GLY A 190 -12.46 0.98 -22.63
C GLY A 190 -12.26 1.94 -21.45
N GLN A 191 -11.11 2.57 -21.28
CA GLN A 191 -10.86 3.50 -20.17
C GLN A 191 -10.53 4.91 -20.67
N GLY A 192 -10.93 5.92 -19.88
CA GLY A 192 -10.56 7.33 -20.06
C GLY A 192 -10.53 7.81 -21.51
N ILE A 193 -9.39 8.38 -21.92
CA ILE A 193 -9.23 8.92 -23.26
C ILE A 193 -9.24 7.84 -24.35
N SER A 194 -8.75 6.64 -24.06
CA SER A 194 -8.73 5.49 -24.99
C SER A 194 -10.15 5.07 -25.39
N LEU A 195 -11.13 5.17 -24.49
CA LEU A 195 -12.54 4.94 -24.81
C LEU A 195 -13.16 6.08 -25.62
N ARG A 196 -12.83 7.33 -25.25
CA ARG A 196 -13.52 8.51 -25.78
C ARG A 196 -12.98 8.99 -27.11
N ARG A 197 -11.66 9.05 -27.26
CA ARG A 197 -10.97 9.47 -28.49
C ARG A 197 -10.86 8.29 -29.46
N ASP A 198 -10.36 7.16 -28.98
CA ASP A 198 -9.94 6.04 -29.83
C ASP A 198 -11.02 4.95 -29.95
N LYS A 199 -12.13 5.08 -29.20
CA LYS A 199 -13.29 4.17 -29.24
C LYS A 199 -12.90 2.71 -29.00
N THR A 200 -11.89 2.49 -28.17
CA THR A 200 -11.54 1.15 -27.69
C THR A 200 -12.63 0.64 -26.74
N ARG A 201 -12.73 -0.69 -26.59
CA ARG A 201 -13.78 -1.34 -25.77
C ARG A 201 -13.16 -2.10 -24.61
N MET A 202 -13.88 -2.15 -23.50
CA MET A 202 -13.43 -2.86 -22.31
C MET A 202 -13.33 -4.36 -22.57
N VAL A 203 -12.26 -4.98 -22.08
CA VAL A 203 -12.00 -6.43 -22.21
C VAL A 203 -11.86 -7.08 -20.83
N PRO A 204 -12.36 -8.32 -20.64
CA PRO A 204 -12.37 -8.98 -19.33
C PRO A 204 -11.04 -9.64 -18.94
N ASP A 205 -10.26 -10.11 -19.91
CA ASP A 205 -9.00 -10.81 -19.73
C ASP A 205 -7.81 -9.83 -19.64
N TRP A 206 -7.85 -8.99 -18.62
CA TRP A 206 -6.94 -7.86 -18.44
C TRP A 206 -5.46 -8.24 -18.27
N GLU A 207 -5.15 -9.50 -17.97
CA GLU A 207 -3.78 -9.98 -17.91
C GLU A 207 -3.02 -9.74 -19.23
N ARG A 208 -3.70 -9.78 -20.39
CA ARG A 208 -3.04 -9.52 -21.68
C ARG A 208 -2.67 -8.04 -21.85
N VAL A 209 -3.51 -7.14 -21.35
CA VAL A 209 -3.26 -5.69 -21.37
C VAL A 209 -2.08 -5.39 -20.47
N THR A 210 -2.10 -5.92 -19.25
CA THR A 210 -1.04 -5.67 -18.28
C THR A 210 0.28 -6.32 -18.70
N ALA A 211 0.27 -7.49 -19.34
CA ALA A 211 1.48 -8.11 -19.88
C ALA A 211 2.21 -7.16 -20.85
N LYS A 212 1.49 -6.44 -21.74
CA LYS A 212 2.10 -5.44 -22.64
C LYS A 212 2.66 -4.22 -21.92
N VAL A 213 2.00 -3.79 -20.85
CA VAL A 213 2.52 -2.71 -19.99
C VAL A 213 3.80 -3.14 -19.29
N LEU A 214 3.85 -4.36 -18.76
CA LEU A 214 5.03 -4.92 -18.11
C LEU A 214 6.19 -5.17 -19.09
N ASP A 215 5.90 -5.65 -20.31
CA ASP A 215 6.90 -5.81 -21.38
C ASP A 215 7.55 -4.46 -21.73
N TYR A 216 6.76 -3.39 -21.81
CA TYR A 216 7.25 -2.04 -22.07
C TYR A 216 8.06 -1.50 -20.89
N LEU A 217 7.57 -1.69 -19.66
CA LEU A 217 8.28 -1.32 -18.43
C LEU A 217 9.68 -1.92 -18.39
N GLU A 218 9.76 -3.24 -18.58
CA GLU A 218 11.02 -4.00 -18.55
C GLU A 218 11.97 -3.58 -19.68
N SER A 219 11.47 -3.49 -20.92
CA SER A 219 12.32 -3.28 -22.10
C SER A 219 12.70 -1.82 -22.39
N LYS A 220 11.90 -0.84 -21.94
CA LYS A 220 12.08 0.59 -22.29
C LYS A 220 12.33 1.50 -21.10
N LEU A 221 11.81 1.16 -19.93
CA LEU A 221 11.79 2.09 -18.79
C LEU A 221 12.76 1.67 -17.69
N ALA A 222 12.89 0.36 -17.42
CA ALA A 222 13.59 -0.13 -16.23
C ALA A 222 15.04 0.31 -16.16
N ALA A 223 15.83 0.05 -17.20
CA ALA A 223 17.22 0.48 -17.25
C ALA A 223 17.38 2.01 -17.33
N LYS A 224 16.45 2.69 -17.99
CA LYS A 224 16.51 4.15 -18.20
C LYS A 224 16.25 4.95 -16.92
N HIS A 225 15.37 4.43 -16.06
CA HIS A 225 14.90 5.13 -14.87
C HIS A 225 15.23 4.39 -13.56
N ASN A 226 16.14 3.40 -13.62
CA ASN A 226 16.51 2.53 -12.51
C ASN A 226 15.28 1.91 -11.81
N ILE A 227 14.31 1.40 -12.55
CA ILE A 227 13.14 0.73 -11.93
C ILE A 227 13.56 -0.63 -11.39
N ASP A 228 13.08 -0.94 -10.19
CA ASP A 228 13.27 -2.22 -9.55
C ASP A 228 12.23 -3.25 -10.03
N LEU A 229 12.67 -4.16 -10.92
CA LEU A 229 11.81 -5.21 -11.46
C LEU A 229 11.44 -6.28 -10.42
N ASP A 230 12.16 -6.33 -9.30
CA ASP A 230 11.85 -7.23 -8.18
C ASP A 230 10.84 -6.61 -7.19
N ARG A 231 10.39 -5.37 -7.44
CA ARG A 231 9.39 -4.65 -6.63
C ARG A 231 8.34 -3.96 -7.50
N ILE A 232 7.64 -4.76 -8.31
CA ILE A 232 6.49 -4.34 -9.13
C ILE A 232 5.19 -4.64 -8.39
N ALA A 233 4.42 -3.61 -8.07
CA ALA A 233 3.06 -3.73 -7.56
C ALA A 233 2.03 -3.34 -8.62
N VAL A 234 0.83 -3.91 -8.56
CA VAL A 234 -0.33 -3.51 -9.38
C VAL A 234 -1.48 -3.00 -8.50
N MET A 235 -2.18 -1.95 -8.92
CA MET A 235 -3.31 -1.38 -8.17
C MET A 235 -4.45 -0.90 -9.08
N GLY A 236 -5.68 -1.19 -8.67
CA GLY A 236 -6.88 -0.71 -9.34
C GLY A 236 -8.04 -0.60 -8.36
N ALA A 237 -8.95 0.34 -8.64
CA ALA A 237 -10.12 0.60 -7.80
C ALA A 237 -11.43 0.32 -8.55
N SER A 238 -12.48 -0.09 -7.82
CA SER A 238 -13.77 -0.48 -8.41
C SER A 238 -13.58 -1.62 -9.42
N LEU A 239 -14.10 -1.50 -10.66
CA LEU A 239 -13.80 -2.47 -11.72
C LEU A 239 -12.28 -2.68 -11.92
N GLY A 240 -11.47 -1.66 -11.67
CA GLY A 240 -10.01 -1.76 -11.71
C GLY A 240 -9.46 -2.80 -10.71
N GLY A 241 -10.14 -3.02 -9.58
CA GLY A 241 -9.79 -4.06 -8.61
C GLY A 241 -9.91 -5.48 -9.20
N TYR A 242 -10.93 -5.73 -10.01
CA TYR A 242 -11.04 -6.99 -10.78
C TYR A 242 -9.90 -7.10 -11.81
N LEU A 243 -9.66 -6.02 -12.55
CA LEU A 243 -8.66 -5.97 -13.61
C LEU A 243 -7.23 -6.22 -13.07
N VAL A 244 -6.89 -5.71 -11.88
CA VAL A 244 -5.58 -6.00 -11.28
C VAL A 244 -5.46 -7.37 -10.66
N LEU A 245 -6.55 -7.97 -10.18
CA LEU A 245 -6.52 -9.38 -9.78
C LEU A 245 -6.26 -10.29 -10.99
N ARG A 246 -6.76 -9.92 -12.19
CA ARG A 246 -6.34 -10.56 -13.44
C ARG A 246 -4.86 -10.31 -13.73
N ALA A 247 -4.42 -9.06 -13.67
CA ALA A 247 -3.02 -8.70 -13.89
C ALA A 247 -2.03 -9.45 -12.97
N ALA A 248 -2.40 -9.66 -11.71
CA ALA A 248 -1.60 -10.33 -10.69
C ALA A 248 -1.31 -11.82 -10.96
N GLY A 249 -1.93 -12.40 -12.01
CA GLY A 249 -1.55 -13.71 -12.53
C GLY A 249 -0.19 -13.74 -13.24
N ASP A 250 0.38 -12.58 -13.60
CA ASP A 250 1.72 -12.47 -14.18
C ASP A 250 2.81 -12.60 -13.09
N PRO A 251 3.80 -13.51 -13.24
CA PRO A 251 4.81 -13.78 -12.20
C PRO A 251 5.78 -12.62 -11.93
N ARG A 252 5.81 -11.60 -12.79
CA ARG A 252 6.59 -10.37 -12.57
C ARG A 252 5.97 -9.50 -11.47
N VAL A 253 4.65 -9.60 -11.25
CA VAL A 253 3.95 -8.85 -10.21
C VAL A 253 4.28 -9.45 -8.84
N LYS A 254 4.69 -8.59 -7.88
CA LYS A 254 5.11 -8.96 -6.53
C LYS A 254 4.12 -8.56 -5.45
N ALA A 255 3.26 -7.58 -5.74
CA ALA A 255 2.12 -7.23 -4.92
C ALA A 255 0.91 -6.78 -5.76
N ALA A 256 -0.30 -7.05 -5.28
CA ALA A 256 -1.56 -6.65 -5.90
C ALA A 256 -2.48 -5.96 -4.89
N ILE A 257 -3.06 -4.83 -5.29
CA ILE A 257 -3.99 -4.05 -4.47
C ILE A 257 -5.32 -3.93 -5.20
N SER A 258 -6.30 -4.72 -4.77
CA SER A 258 -7.68 -4.66 -5.26
C SER A 258 -8.51 -3.77 -4.34
N VAL A 259 -8.74 -2.53 -4.77
CA VAL A 259 -9.53 -1.57 -3.98
C VAL A 259 -11.01 -1.68 -4.33
N ASP A 260 -11.75 -2.41 -3.50
CA ASP A 260 -13.19 -2.62 -3.63
C ASP A 260 -13.56 -3.24 -4.99
N GLY A 261 -12.76 -4.22 -5.43
CA GLY A 261 -12.96 -4.96 -6.67
C GLY A 261 -14.05 -6.02 -6.57
N CYS A 262 -14.64 -6.38 -7.72
CA CYS A 262 -15.64 -7.43 -7.79
C CYS A 262 -15.04 -8.82 -8.01
N TYR A 263 -15.68 -9.85 -7.46
CA TYR A 263 -15.39 -11.23 -7.84
C TYR A 263 -16.06 -11.58 -9.17
N ASP A 264 -17.31 -11.16 -9.34
CA ASP A 264 -18.12 -11.32 -10.53
C ASP A 264 -18.95 -10.05 -10.73
N LEU A 265 -18.74 -9.35 -11.84
CA LEU A 265 -19.40 -8.08 -12.09
C LEU A 265 -20.92 -8.23 -12.23
N PHE A 266 -21.40 -9.40 -12.66
CA PHE A 266 -22.82 -9.66 -12.82
C PHE A 266 -23.55 -9.82 -11.47
N ASP A 267 -22.83 -10.00 -10.36
CA ASP A 267 -23.41 -10.00 -9.01
C ASP A 267 -24.03 -8.63 -8.63
N VAL A 268 -23.54 -7.52 -9.21
CA VAL A 268 -24.15 -6.19 -9.04
C VAL A 268 -25.56 -6.15 -9.61
N THR A 269 -25.77 -6.77 -10.78
CA THR A 269 -27.09 -6.86 -11.40
C THR A 269 -28.03 -7.73 -10.57
N LYS A 270 -27.57 -8.93 -10.18
CA LYS A 270 -28.40 -9.89 -9.45
C LYS A 270 -28.83 -9.36 -8.08
N SER A 271 -28.00 -8.57 -7.40
CA SER A 271 -28.34 -7.96 -6.11
C SER A 271 -29.32 -6.78 -6.21
N ARG A 272 -29.44 -6.15 -7.39
CA ARG A 272 -30.26 -4.94 -7.60
C ARG A 272 -31.55 -5.19 -8.40
N MET A 273 -31.73 -6.38 -9.00
CA MET A 273 -32.91 -6.75 -9.76
C MET A 273 -33.74 -7.83 -9.07
N PRO A 274 -35.09 -7.83 -9.20
CA PRO A 274 -35.91 -8.91 -8.66
C PRO A 274 -35.53 -10.28 -9.24
N ASN A 275 -35.35 -11.29 -8.37
CA ASN A 275 -34.92 -12.63 -8.76
C ASN A 275 -35.77 -13.28 -9.86
N TRP A 276 -37.10 -13.09 -9.83
CA TRP A 276 -37.99 -13.65 -10.86
C TRP A 276 -37.74 -13.03 -12.25
N PHE A 277 -37.35 -11.76 -12.30
CA PHE A 277 -37.12 -11.02 -13.53
C PHE A 277 -35.77 -11.40 -14.14
N ILE A 278 -34.69 -11.30 -13.35
CA ILE A 278 -33.35 -11.65 -13.85
C ILE A 278 -33.24 -13.16 -14.10
N GLY A 279 -33.79 -14.00 -13.23
CA GLY A 279 -33.83 -15.46 -13.41
C GLY A 279 -34.70 -15.89 -14.59
N GLY A 280 -35.80 -15.17 -14.83
CA GLY A 280 -36.65 -15.36 -15.99
C GLY A 280 -35.96 -15.05 -17.31
N TRP A 281 -35.17 -13.97 -17.35
CA TRP A 281 -34.36 -13.63 -18.52
C TRP A 281 -33.22 -14.65 -18.74
N LEU A 282 -32.50 -15.02 -17.68
CA LEU A 282 -31.40 -15.99 -17.75
C LEU A 282 -31.87 -17.39 -18.21
N SER A 283 -33.09 -17.81 -17.85
CA SER A 283 -33.65 -19.09 -18.29
C SER A 283 -34.23 -19.07 -19.70
N GLY A 284 -34.29 -17.90 -20.34
CA GLY A 284 -34.96 -17.69 -21.63
C GLY A 284 -36.48 -17.62 -21.56
N TRP A 285 -37.08 -17.70 -20.36
CA TRP A 285 -38.52 -17.52 -20.17
C TRP A 285 -38.97 -16.08 -20.51
N LEU A 286 -38.16 -15.08 -20.17
CA LEU A 286 -38.33 -13.70 -20.62
C LEU A 286 -37.40 -13.42 -21.81
N SER A 287 -37.96 -12.90 -22.91
CA SER A 287 -37.18 -12.54 -24.09
C SER A 287 -36.35 -11.28 -23.86
N ASP A 288 -35.27 -11.12 -24.64
CA ASP A 288 -34.47 -9.90 -24.67
C ASP A 288 -35.31 -8.65 -24.95
N GLY A 289 -36.29 -8.76 -25.86
CA GLY A 289 -37.19 -7.65 -26.18
C GLY A 289 -38.01 -7.20 -24.97
N PHE A 290 -38.50 -8.14 -24.16
CA PHE A 290 -39.21 -7.82 -22.93
C PHE A 290 -38.27 -7.24 -21.85
N PHE A 291 -37.09 -7.83 -21.67
CA PHE A 291 -36.08 -7.32 -20.74
C PHE A 291 -35.69 -5.88 -21.08
N ASN A 292 -35.35 -5.63 -22.35
CA ASN A 292 -34.99 -4.31 -22.87
C ASN A 292 -36.14 -3.31 -22.71
N PHE A 293 -37.38 -3.70 -23.01
CA PHE A 293 -38.55 -2.84 -22.81
C PHE A 293 -38.67 -2.40 -21.33
N VAL A 294 -38.60 -3.35 -20.39
CA VAL A 294 -38.71 -3.04 -18.96
C VAL A 294 -37.57 -2.13 -18.49
N VAL A 295 -36.33 -2.46 -18.82
CA VAL A 295 -35.16 -1.65 -18.42
C VAL A 295 -35.25 -0.24 -19.01
N ASN A 296 -35.59 -0.10 -20.29
CA ASN A 296 -35.72 1.22 -20.94
C ASN A 296 -36.83 2.08 -20.33
N ARG A 297 -37.92 1.47 -19.83
CA ARG A 297 -38.95 2.19 -19.08
C ARG A 297 -38.46 2.66 -17.71
N LEU A 298 -37.64 1.85 -17.03
CA LEU A 298 -37.04 2.22 -15.75
C LEU A 298 -36.01 3.36 -15.92
N THR A 299 -35.11 3.26 -16.90
CA THR A 299 -34.09 4.29 -17.17
C THR A 299 -34.72 5.64 -17.57
N ALA A 300 -35.92 5.66 -18.15
CA ALA A 300 -36.64 6.90 -18.43
C ALA A 300 -37.01 7.70 -17.16
N SER A 301 -37.15 7.04 -16.00
CA SER A 301 -37.58 7.65 -14.73
C SER A 301 -36.51 7.63 -13.64
N ASN A 302 -35.43 6.87 -13.81
CA ASN A 302 -34.32 6.77 -12.88
C ASN A 302 -33.01 7.23 -13.55
N PHE A 303 -32.52 8.39 -13.11
CA PHE A 303 -31.31 8.99 -13.67
C PHE A 303 -30.06 8.12 -13.52
N GLN A 304 -29.83 7.53 -12.34
CA GLN A 304 -28.66 6.68 -12.10
C GLN A 304 -28.68 5.46 -13.03
N LEU A 305 -29.81 4.77 -13.16
CA LEU A 305 -29.91 3.63 -14.09
C LEU A 305 -29.68 4.05 -15.54
N ARG A 306 -30.19 5.22 -15.94
CA ARG A 306 -29.95 5.77 -17.28
C ARG A 306 -28.47 6.02 -17.54
N TRP A 307 -27.77 6.58 -16.56
CA TRP A 307 -26.34 6.80 -16.63
C TRP A 307 -25.56 5.47 -16.70
N GLU A 308 -25.88 4.51 -15.82
CA GLU A 308 -25.20 3.21 -15.73
C GLU A 308 -25.32 2.43 -17.04
N PHE A 309 -26.53 2.31 -17.61
CA PHE A 309 -26.74 1.63 -18.89
C PHE A 309 -26.19 2.42 -20.07
N GLY A 310 -26.34 3.75 -20.09
CA GLY A 310 -25.82 4.62 -21.15
C GLY A 310 -24.30 4.48 -21.29
N HIS A 311 -23.57 4.57 -20.16
CA HIS A 311 -22.13 4.36 -20.15
C HIS A 311 -21.74 2.93 -20.48
N SER A 312 -22.45 1.93 -19.94
CA SER A 312 -22.15 0.50 -20.20
C SER A 312 -22.26 0.14 -21.68
N MET A 313 -23.30 0.62 -22.36
CA MET A 313 -23.50 0.41 -23.80
C MET A 313 -22.33 0.97 -24.60
N TRP A 314 -21.85 2.17 -24.26
CA TRP A 314 -20.66 2.77 -24.89
C TRP A 314 -19.37 2.02 -24.57
N LEU A 315 -19.17 1.68 -23.30
CA LEU A 315 -17.99 0.98 -22.79
C LEU A 315 -17.77 -0.37 -23.47
N TYR A 316 -18.85 -1.14 -23.63
CA TYR A 316 -18.81 -2.48 -24.22
C TYR A 316 -19.05 -2.47 -25.74
N GLY A 317 -19.56 -1.36 -26.29
CA GLY A 317 -19.88 -1.26 -27.72
C GLY A 317 -21.10 -2.08 -28.12
N VAL A 318 -22.14 -2.06 -27.28
CA VAL A 318 -23.41 -2.77 -27.49
C VAL A 318 -24.58 -1.79 -27.40
N ASP A 319 -25.70 -2.11 -28.05
CA ASP A 319 -26.79 -1.14 -28.26
C ASP A 319 -28.00 -1.33 -27.32
N ASN A 320 -27.99 -2.35 -26.45
CA ASN A 320 -29.14 -2.64 -25.60
C ASN A 320 -28.80 -3.22 -24.21
N PRO A 321 -29.70 -3.06 -23.22
CA PRO A 321 -29.50 -3.54 -21.87
C PRO A 321 -29.20 -5.04 -21.72
N ALA A 322 -29.86 -5.92 -22.49
CA ALA A 322 -29.64 -7.36 -22.41
C ALA A 322 -28.20 -7.73 -22.81
N ASP A 323 -27.65 -7.09 -23.83
CA ASP A 323 -26.27 -7.31 -24.23
C ASP A 323 -25.27 -6.73 -23.22
N VAL A 324 -25.58 -5.62 -22.54
CA VAL A 324 -24.79 -5.14 -21.40
C VAL A 324 -24.71 -6.22 -20.31
N MET A 325 -25.84 -6.85 -19.96
CA MET A 325 -25.86 -7.91 -18.96
C MET A 325 -25.01 -9.11 -19.36
N ARG A 326 -25.01 -9.49 -20.64
CA ARG A 326 -24.14 -10.56 -21.17
C ARG A 326 -22.66 -10.19 -21.11
N GLN A 327 -22.31 -8.94 -21.39
CA GLN A 327 -20.94 -8.47 -21.27
C GLN A 327 -20.47 -8.50 -19.83
N MET A 328 -21.29 -8.04 -18.87
CA MET A 328 -20.96 -8.10 -17.44
C MET A 328 -20.68 -9.52 -16.94
N GLN A 329 -21.39 -10.55 -17.44
CA GLN A 329 -21.13 -11.96 -17.09
C GLN A 329 -19.73 -12.45 -17.47
N ARG A 330 -19.04 -11.76 -18.40
CA ARG A 330 -17.68 -12.11 -18.80
C ARG A 330 -16.62 -11.60 -17.82
N PHE A 331 -16.96 -10.62 -16.98
CA PHE A 331 -16.05 -10.05 -15.96
C PHE A 331 -16.19 -10.83 -14.67
N THR A 332 -15.67 -12.05 -14.67
CA THR A 332 -15.70 -12.97 -13.53
C THR A 332 -14.33 -13.58 -13.28
N LEU A 333 -13.99 -13.86 -12.02
CA LEU A 333 -12.77 -14.57 -11.62
C LEU A 333 -12.93 -16.09 -11.68
N ARG A 334 -14.11 -16.58 -12.09
CA ARG A 334 -14.35 -17.98 -12.38
C ARG A 334 -13.93 -18.31 -13.81
N LEU A 335 -13.19 -19.40 -13.98
CA LEU A 335 -12.83 -19.92 -15.30
C LEU A 335 -13.95 -20.78 -15.88
N GLU A 336 -13.98 -20.91 -17.20
CA GLU A 336 -14.98 -21.73 -17.92
C GLU A 336 -14.97 -23.20 -17.50
N ASP A 337 -13.80 -23.72 -17.11
CA ASP A 337 -13.63 -25.09 -16.59
C ASP A 337 -14.03 -25.23 -15.10
N GLY A 338 -14.58 -24.18 -14.50
CA GLY A 338 -15.04 -24.14 -13.12
C GLY A 338 -13.95 -23.85 -12.08
N LYS A 339 -12.69 -23.69 -12.49
CA LYS A 339 -11.58 -23.36 -11.57
C LYS A 339 -11.57 -21.89 -11.18
N GLU A 340 -10.85 -21.58 -10.11
CA GLU A 340 -10.65 -20.23 -9.62
C GLU A 340 -9.44 -19.59 -10.31
N TYR A 341 -9.62 -18.42 -10.94
CA TYR A 341 -8.48 -17.69 -11.50
C TYR A 341 -7.46 -17.31 -10.43
N LEU A 342 -7.95 -17.02 -9.22
CA LEU A 342 -7.15 -16.55 -8.09
C LEU A 342 -6.06 -17.55 -7.66
N ASP A 343 -6.21 -18.85 -7.96
CA ASP A 343 -5.19 -19.88 -7.69
C ASP A 343 -3.85 -19.59 -8.40
N LYS A 344 -3.88 -18.78 -9.47
CA LYS A 344 -2.69 -18.35 -10.21
C LYS A 344 -1.85 -17.32 -9.44
N LEU A 345 -2.47 -16.53 -8.55
CA LEU A 345 -1.75 -15.48 -7.83
C LEU A 345 -0.75 -16.11 -6.87
N LYS A 346 0.49 -15.60 -6.91
CA LYS A 346 1.60 -15.95 -6.00
C LYS A 346 2.14 -14.76 -5.23
N CYS A 347 1.71 -13.56 -5.60
CA CYS A 347 2.13 -12.30 -5.03
C CYS A 347 1.34 -11.95 -3.77
N ALA A 348 1.88 -11.03 -2.96
CA ALA A 348 1.15 -10.50 -1.82
C ALA A 348 -0.09 -9.74 -2.31
N THR A 349 -1.25 -9.94 -1.69
CA THR A 349 -2.50 -9.34 -2.16
C THR A 349 -3.26 -8.64 -1.05
N LEU A 350 -3.44 -7.33 -1.17
CA LEU A 350 -4.36 -6.53 -0.37
C LEU A 350 -5.71 -6.47 -1.07
N VAL A 351 -6.74 -6.94 -0.38
CA VAL A 351 -8.13 -6.86 -0.84
C VAL A 351 -8.87 -5.89 0.08
N THR A 352 -9.60 -4.94 -0.50
CA THR A 352 -10.44 -4.03 0.28
C THR A 352 -11.91 -4.20 -0.07
N GLY A 353 -12.78 -3.94 0.91
CA GLY A 353 -14.23 -3.83 0.74
C GLY A 353 -14.80 -2.58 1.40
N ALA A 354 -15.96 -2.13 0.95
CA ALA A 354 -16.63 -0.94 1.45
C ALA A 354 -18.01 -1.30 2.00
N ALA A 355 -18.21 -1.19 3.32
CA ALA A 355 -19.47 -1.57 3.94
C ALA A 355 -20.65 -0.63 3.60
N ASP A 356 -20.36 0.62 3.23
CA ASP A 356 -21.36 1.63 2.85
C ASP A 356 -21.42 1.82 1.32
N THR A 357 -21.03 0.81 0.55
CA THR A 357 -21.09 0.83 -0.92
C THR A 357 -22.53 0.71 -1.45
N PHE A 358 -22.77 1.28 -2.63
CA PHE A 358 -23.99 1.07 -3.41
C PHE A 358 -23.82 -0.01 -4.51
N TYR A 359 -22.61 -0.60 -4.63
CA TYR A 359 -22.24 -1.50 -5.72
C TYR A 359 -21.79 -2.88 -5.22
N PHE A 360 -20.57 -2.98 -4.69
CA PHE A 360 -19.93 -4.26 -4.40
C PHE A 360 -20.00 -4.60 -2.91
N VAL A 361 -21.11 -5.21 -2.49
CA VAL A 361 -21.27 -5.65 -1.11
C VAL A 361 -20.08 -6.55 -0.71
N PRO A 362 -19.44 -6.31 0.46
CA PRO A 362 -18.19 -6.98 0.83
C PRO A 362 -18.25 -8.51 0.85
N ASP A 363 -19.35 -9.10 1.32
CA ASP A 363 -19.54 -10.54 1.50
C ASP A 363 -19.36 -11.33 0.19
N ILE A 364 -20.04 -10.91 -0.88
CA ILE A 364 -20.00 -11.58 -2.17
C ILE A 364 -18.81 -11.16 -3.05
N ASN A 365 -18.06 -10.12 -2.63
CA ASN A 365 -16.92 -9.57 -3.37
C ASN A 365 -15.61 -9.67 -2.57
N ALA A 366 -15.28 -8.66 -1.75
CA ALA A 366 -13.99 -8.54 -1.08
C ALA A 366 -13.69 -9.73 -0.15
N GLU A 367 -14.66 -10.13 0.69
CA GLU A 367 -14.51 -11.27 1.60
C GLU A 367 -14.37 -12.57 0.81
N ARG A 368 -15.22 -12.78 -0.19
CA ARG A 368 -15.11 -13.92 -1.11
C ARG A 368 -13.76 -13.99 -1.82
N ILE A 369 -13.23 -12.88 -2.34
CA ILE A 369 -11.92 -12.83 -2.99
C ILE A 369 -10.84 -13.25 -1.99
N TYR A 370 -10.86 -12.69 -0.77
CA TYR A 370 -9.90 -12.99 0.29
C TYR A 370 -9.94 -14.47 0.72
N GLU A 371 -11.13 -15.06 0.82
CA GLU A 371 -11.31 -16.49 1.09
C GLU A 371 -10.74 -17.35 -0.04
N LYS A 372 -10.97 -16.96 -1.30
CA LYS A 372 -10.47 -17.65 -2.49
C LYS A 372 -8.95 -17.53 -2.67
N LEU A 373 -8.30 -16.58 -1.99
CA LEU A 373 -6.84 -16.52 -1.83
C LEU A 373 -6.33 -17.43 -0.70
N GLY A 374 -7.08 -18.49 -0.35
CA GLY A 374 -6.76 -19.44 0.72
C GLY A 374 -5.41 -20.15 0.58
N HIS A 375 -4.90 -20.26 -0.65
CA HIS A 375 -3.61 -20.89 -0.96
C HIS A 375 -2.39 -19.98 -0.72
N LEU A 376 -2.59 -18.68 -0.52
CA LEU A 376 -1.51 -17.77 -0.13
C LEU A 376 -1.23 -17.87 1.37
N ASP A 377 0.05 -17.76 1.74
CA ASP A 377 0.48 -17.65 3.12
C ASP A 377 -0.28 -16.51 3.84
N SER A 378 -0.59 -16.68 5.13
CA SER A 378 -1.37 -15.68 5.88
C SER A 378 -0.76 -14.27 5.89
N GLY A 379 0.57 -14.15 5.79
CA GLY A 379 1.28 -12.86 5.66
C GLY A 379 1.22 -12.23 4.26
N LYS A 380 0.91 -13.02 3.23
CA LYS A 380 0.80 -12.57 1.84
C LYS A 380 -0.60 -12.13 1.45
N LYS A 381 -1.54 -12.04 2.40
CA LYS A 381 -2.87 -11.49 2.11
C LYS A 381 -3.41 -10.68 3.26
N GLU A 382 -4.05 -9.57 2.92
CA GLU A 382 -4.71 -8.70 3.89
C GLU A 382 -6.12 -8.37 3.38
N LEU A 383 -7.08 -8.29 4.30
CA LEU A 383 -8.43 -7.83 4.04
C LEU A 383 -8.71 -6.55 4.84
N TRP A 384 -9.14 -5.50 4.16
CA TRP A 384 -9.62 -4.26 4.79
C TRP A 384 -11.04 -3.93 4.33
N VAL A 385 -12.03 -4.26 5.16
CA VAL A 385 -13.42 -3.81 4.99
C VAL A 385 -13.68 -2.59 5.87
N GLY A 386 -13.81 -1.42 5.28
CA GLY A 386 -14.06 -0.17 6.01
C GLY A 386 -15.55 0.03 6.30
N LYS A 387 -15.88 0.64 7.45
CA LYS A 387 -17.25 1.07 7.78
C LYS A 387 -17.28 2.56 8.16
N GLY A 388 -18.12 3.33 7.49
CA GLY A 388 -18.13 4.78 7.60
C GLY A 388 -16.94 5.42 6.88
N VAL A 389 -17.03 6.74 6.64
CA VAL A 389 -15.98 7.50 5.93
C VAL A 389 -14.64 7.44 6.65
N HIS A 390 -14.61 7.55 7.98
CA HIS A 390 -13.35 7.52 8.76
C HIS A 390 -12.56 6.21 8.65
N GLU A 391 -13.18 5.10 8.24
CA GLU A 391 -12.52 3.80 8.04
C GLU A 391 -12.41 3.40 6.57
N GLY A 392 -12.79 4.26 5.60
CA GLY A 392 -12.79 3.90 4.18
C GLY A 392 -13.99 3.05 3.75
N GLY A 393 -15.17 3.31 4.32
CA GLY A 393 -16.39 2.55 4.05
C GLY A 393 -17.16 2.91 2.77
N LEU A 394 -16.77 3.99 2.07
CA LEU A 394 -17.31 4.32 0.76
C LEU A 394 -16.55 3.58 -0.34
N GLN A 395 -17.24 3.29 -1.45
CA GLN A 395 -16.66 2.65 -2.64
C GLN A 395 -15.38 3.35 -3.12
N ALA A 396 -14.38 2.56 -3.50
CA ALA A 396 -13.04 2.99 -3.88
C ALA A 396 -12.31 3.78 -2.79
N LYS A 397 -12.69 3.64 -1.52
CA LYS A 397 -12.19 4.46 -0.39
C LYS A 397 -12.37 5.97 -0.60
N THR A 398 -13.38 6.34 -1.38
CA THR A 398 -13.74 7.74 -1.61
C THR A 398 -13.93 8.47 -0.28
N ALA A 399 -13.52 9.74 -0.21
CA ALA A 399 -13.49 10.55 1.00
C ALA A 399 -12.55 10.06 2.12
N SER A 400 -11.69 9.07 1.82
CA SER A 400 -10.72 8.50 2.76
C SER A 400 -9.34 8.32 2.11
N THR A 401 -9.02 9.13 1.11
CA THR A 401 -7.85 8.95 0.23
C THR A 401 -6.53 8.92 1.01
N ALA A 402 -6.35 9.77 2.03
CA ALA A 402 -5.13 9.76 2.85
C ALA A 402 -4.98 8.47 3.68
N LEU A 403 -6.08 7.94 4.24
CA LEU A 403 -6.09 6.65 4.93
C LEU A 403 -5.80 5.51 3.95
N SER A 404 -6.37 5.57 2.74
CA SER A 404 -6.11 4.62 1.67
C SER A 404 -4.63 4.60 1.30
N HIS A 405 -3.98 5.76 1.10
CA HIS A 405 -2.54 5.82 0.89
C HIS A 405 -1.76 5.21 2.05
N GLN A 406 -2.10 5.56 3.29
CA GLN A 406 -1.41 5.04 4.47
C GLN A 406 -1.46 3.51 4.52
N LYS A 407 -2.64 2.89 4.32
CA LYS A 407 -2.78 1.44 4.34
C LYS A 407 -2.15 0.75 3.13
N ILE A 408 -2.31 1.28 1.92
CA ILE A 408 -1.76 0.69 0.70
C ILE A 408 -0.23 0.68 0.74
N PHE A 409 0.38 1.82 1.06
CA PHE A 409 1.84 1.89 1.09
C PHE A 409 2.42 1.22 2.34
N ALA A 410 1.71 1.20 3.47
CA ALA A 410 2.10 0.34 4.58
C ALA A 410 2.10 -1.14 4.17
N PHE A 411 1.06 -1.61 3.47
CA PHE A 411 1.04 -2.98 2.94
C PHE A 411 2.22 -3.25 2.00
N LEU A 412 2.51 -2.34 1.07
CA LEU A 412 3.66 -2.47 0.18
C LEU A 412 5.00 -2.48 0.93
N ASP A 413 5.13 -1.65 1.97
CA ASP A 413 6.33 -1.58 2.83
C ASP A 413 6.42 -2.77 3.81
N THR A 414 5.30 -3.42 4.15
CA THR A 414 5.27 -4.61 5.04
C THR A 414 5.81 -5.87 4.39
N GLN A 415 5.99 -5.88 3.06
CA GLN A 415 6.60 -6.99 2.33
C GLN A 415 8.12 -6.90 2.42
N PHE A 416 8.65 -6.96 3.64
CA PHE A 416 10.09 -6.81 3.90
C PHE A 416 10.82 -8.15 3.89
N GLY A 417 10.23 -9.16 4.53
CA GLY A 417 10.77 -10.52 4.58
C GLY A 417 10.32 -11.32 5.79
N THR A 418 10.74 -12.58 5.80
CA THR A 418 10.44 -13.59 6.82
C THR A 418 11.65 -13.82 7.71
N LEU A 419 11.46 -13.64 9.01
CA LEU A 419 12.41 -13.99 10.05
C LEU A 419 12.12 -15.39 10.60
N TYR A 420 13.12 -16.25 10.54
CA TYR A 420 13.12 -17.58 11.12
C TYR A 420 13.81 -17.55 12.49
N SER A 421 13.07 -17.80 13.57
CA SER A 421 13.58 -17.97 14.94
C SER A 421 12.51 -18.58 15.85
N TYR A 422 12.92 -19.13 16.99
CA TYR A 422 12.01 -19.31 18.13
C TYR A 422 11.79 -17.98 18.86
N LEU A 423 10.69 -17.89 19.61
CA LEU A 423 10.36 -16.74 20.45
C LEU A 423 10.00 -17.18 21.89
N PRO A 424 10.38 -16.39 22.92
CA PRO A 424 11.21 -15.20 22.83
C PRO A 424 12.70 -15.55 22.58
N ASN A 425 13.34 -14.83 21.67
CA ASN A 425 14.79 -14.88 21.44
C ASN A 425 15.34 -13.47 21.62
N ALA A 426 16.22 -13.28 22.61
CA ALA A 426 16.78 -11.97 22.95
C ALA A 426 17.45 -11.30 21.73
N ARG A 427 18.09 -12.08 20.86
CA ARG A 427 18.72 -11.57 19.62
C ARG A 427 17.71 -11.01 18.61
N CYS A 428 16.45 -11.46 18.64
CA CYS A 428 15.40 -10.96 17.76
C CYS A 428 14.79 -9.65 18.27
N LEU A 429 14.89 -9.34 19.56
CA LEU A 429 14.28 -8.14 20.14
C LEU A 429 14.82 -6.86 19.50
N LYS A 430 16.13 -6.77 19.24
CA LYS A 430 16.72 -5.63 18.52
C LYS A 430 16.24 -5.51 17.08
N ILE A 431 16.02 -6.65 16.40
CA ILE A 431 15.52 -6.70 15.01
C ILE A 431 14.10 -6.14 14.97
N PHE A 432 13.21 -6.64 15.83
CA PHE A 432 11.82 -6.17 15.89
C PHE A 432 11.70 -4.73 16.36
N ALA A 433 12.51 -4.29 17.33
CA ALA A 433 12.51 -2.91 17.78
C ALA A 433 12.99 -1.96 16.68
N ALA A 434 14.06 -2.33 15.97
CA ALA A 434 14.52 -1.59 14.79
C ALA A 434 13.41 -1.51 13.74
N ALA A 435 12.76 -2.63 13.41
CA ALA A 435 11.66 -2.69 12.45
C ALA A 435 10.51 -1.77 12.85
N LYS A 436 10.06 -1.85 14.10
CA LYS A 436 8.96 -1.06 14.64
C LYS A 436 9.25 0.44 14.60
N ILE A 437 10.45 0.85 15.01
CA ILE A 437 10.90 2.25 14.91
C ILE A 437 10.94 2.69 13.45
N ASN A 438 11.43 1.83 12.56
CA ASN A 438 11.54 2.13 11.14
C ASN A 438 10.20 2.07 10.38
N GLY A 439 9.11 1.65 11.03
CA GLY A 439 7.81 1.45 10.38
C GLY A 439 7.80 0.27 9.40
N VAL A 440 8.76 -0.64 9.50
CA VAL A 440 8.88 -1.84 8.66
C VAL A 440 8.28 -3.03 9.39
N ASN A 441 7.54 -3.88 8.68
CA ASN A 441 7.01 -5.11 9.24
C ASN A 441 7.94 -6.28 8.94
N ILE A 442 8.23 -7.11 9.95
CA ILE A 442 8.99 -8.35 9.79
C ILE A 442 8.07 -9.49 10.19
N GLU A 443 7.80 -10.38 9.24
CA GLU A 443 7.02 -11.57 9.53
C GLU A 443 7.89 -12.60 10.24
N THR A 444 7.29 -13.36 11.15
CA THR A 444 7.95 -14.53 11.74
C THR A 444 7.39 -15.78 11.10
N ALA A 445 8.27 -16.70 10.68
CA ALA A 445 7.84 -17.98 10.12
C ALA A 445 6.97 -18.75 11.12
N ALA A 446 5.66 -18.82 10.85
CA ALA A 446 4.65 -19.34 11.78
C ALA A 446 4.81 -20.84 12.08
N ASP A 447 5.41 -21.57 11.14
CA ASP A 447 5.69 -23.00 11.18
C ASP A 447 7.11 -23.35 11.65
N TYR A 448 7.91 -22.35 12.03
CA TYR A 448 9.27 -22.59 12.49
C TYR A 448 9.31 -23.38 13.81
N GLN A 449 9.96 -24.54 13.77
CA GLN A 449 10.22 -25.37 14.93
C GLN A 449 11.73 -25.44 15.18
N HIS A 450 12.18 -24.89 16.30
CA HIS A 450 13.60 -24.90 16.65
C HIS A 450 14.13 -26.32 16.82
N MET A 451 15.34 -26.57 16.33
CA MET A 451 15.99 -27.88 16.22
C MET A 451 15.38 -28.86 15.21
N VAL A 452 14.28 -28.48 14.53
CA VAL A 452 13.67 -29.26 13.44
C VAL A 452 13.86 -28.50 12.13
N THR A 453 13.19 -27.36 11.97
CA THR A 453 13.21 -26.55 10.74
C THR A 453 14.64 -26.17 10.36
N ASN A 454 15.46 -25.69 11.30
CA ASN A 454 16.84 -25.28 11.06
C ASN A 454 17.83 -26.43 10.81
N LYS A 455 17.36 -27.68 10.76
CA LYS A 455 18.13 -28.87 10.40
C LYS A 455 17.70 -29.48 9.06
N THR A 456 16.62 -28.98 8.46
CA THR A 456 16.13 -29.47 7.16
C THR A 456 17.10 -29.10 6.02
N PRO A 457 17.23 -29.94 4.97
CA PRO A 457 18.03 -29.61 3.80
C PRO A 457 17.63 -28.27 3.15
N GLU A 458 16.32 -27.98 3.13
CA GLU A 458 15.77 -26.74 2.58
C GLU A 458 16.28 -25.53 3.36
N PHE A 459 16.21 -25.56 4.69
CA PHE A 459 16.73 -24.47 5.51
C PHE A 459 18.24 -24.33 5.40
N LEU A 460 18.98 -25.45 5.42
CA LEU A 460 20.44 -25.44 5.34
C LEU A 460 20.96 -24.98 3.97
N SER A 461 20.18 -25.16 2.90
CA SER A 461 20.51 -24.60 1.59
C SER A 461 20.47 -23.07 1.57
N LYS A 462 19.56 -22.47 2.35
CA LYS A 462 19.44 -21.01 2.50
C LYS A 462 20.39 -20.45 3.56
N PHE A 463 20.56 -21.18 4.66
CA PHE A 463 21.31 -20.76 5.85
C PHE A 463 22.26 -21.89 6.31
N PRO A 464 23.48 -21.99 5.73
CA PRO A 464 24.37 -23.14 5.92
C PRO A 464 24.79 -23.42 7.37
N ILE A 465 24.78 -22.39 8.23
CA ILE A 465 25.15 -22.52 9.65
C ILE A 465 24.02 -23.18 10.48
N GLY A 466 22.78 -23.21 9.97
CA GLY A 466 21.63 -23.79 10.67
C GLY A 466 21.31 -23.13 12.02
N LYS A 467 21.74 -21.87 12.21
CA LYS A 467 21.48 -21.05 13.39
C LYS A 467 20.43 -19.98 13.09
N VAL A 468 19.81 -19.46 14.15
CA VAL A 468 18.81 -18.40 14.10
C VAL A 468 19.15 -17.26 15.07
N PRO A 469 18.76 -16.00 14.80
CA PRO A 469 17.87 -15.58 13.71
C PRO A 469 18.48 -15.70 12.32
N ALA A 470 17.61 -16.06 11.37
CA ALA A 470 17.90 -16.08 9.94
C ALA A 470 16.75 -15.35 9.24
N PHE A 471 17.04 -14.58 8.20
CA PHE A 471 16.09 -13.70 7.55
C PHE A 471 16.13 -13.91 6.03
N GLU A 472 14.96 -14.03 5.42
CA GLU A 472 14.80 -14.07 3.97
C GLU A 472 13.95 -12.87 3.58
N THR A 473 14.51 -11.94 2.80
CA THR A 473 13.77 -10.79 2.27
C THR A 473 12.66 -11.26 1.33
N SER A 474 11.73 -10.36 1.02
CA SER A 474 10.65 -10.63 0.04
C SER A 474 11.17 -11.01 -1.36
N ASP A 475 12.39 -10.58 -1.73
CA ASP A 475 13.06 -10.92 -2.99
C ASP A 475 13.88 -12.22 -2.93
N GLY A 476 13.90 -12.90 -1.79
CA GLY A 476 14.61 -14.16 -1.59
C GLY A 476 16.08 -14.02 -1.16
N THR A 477 16.58 -12.80 -0.94
CA THR A 477 17.91 -12.57 -0.35
C THR A 477 17.96 -13.13 1.08
N THR A 478 18.95 -13.98 1.35
CA THR A 478 19.14 -14.58 2.67
C THR A 478 20.18 -13.82 3.49
N ILE A 479 19.81 -13.40 4.69
CA ILE A 479 20.67 -12.68 5.65
C ILE A 479 20.69 -13.48 6.95
N ALA A 480 21.88 -13.84 7.43
CA ALA A 480 22.08 -14.48 8.73
C ALA A 480 22.85 -13.53 9.66
N GLU A 481 22.88 -13.87 10.95
CA GLU A 481 23.44 -13.06 12.05
C GLU A 481 22.56 -11.89 12.48
N SER A 482 22.26 -11.83 13.78
CA SER A 482 21.25 -10.88 14.29
C SER A 482 21.59 -9.41 14.08
N ASP A 483 22.87 -9.05 14.12
CA ASP A 483 23.32 -7.67 13.91
C ASP A 483 23.32 -7.27 12.44
N ALA A 484 23.59 -8.22 11.55
CA ALA A 484 23.47 -7.99 10.11
C ALA A 484 22.00 -7.81 9.71
N ILE A 485 21.11 -8.65 10.24
CA ILE A 485 19.66 -8.52 10.02
C ILE A 485 19.16 -7.19 10.57
N ALA A 486 19.51 -6.83 11.81
CA ALA A 486 19.07 -5.58 12.41
C ALA A 486 19.65 -4.34 11.69
N GLN A 487 20.88 -4.41 11.19
CA GLN A 487 21.48 -3.38 10.34
C GLN A 487 20.69 -3.20 9.05
N TYR A 488 20.39 -4.30 8.33
CA TYR A 488 19.61 -4.25 7.10
C TYR A 488 18.22 -3.64 7.35
N VAL A 489 17.53 -4.09 8.40
CA VAL A 489 16.23 -3.54 8.81
C VAL A 489 16.31 -2.05 9.10
N ALA A 490 17.37 -1.58 9.77
CA ALA A 490 17.57 -0.17 10.05
C ALA A 490 17.88 0.65 8.79
N GLU A 491 18.65 0.12 7.84
CA GLU A 491 19.02 0.79 6.59
C GLU A 491 17.83 0.95 5.63
N SER A 492 16.92 -0.01 5.62
CA SER A 492 15.88 -0.09 4.60
C SER A 492 14.62 0.75 4.84
N GLY A 493 14.63 1.65 5.84
CA GLY A 493 13.46 2.46 6.17
C GLY A 493 13.81 3.91 6.53
N PRO A 494 12.78 4.76 6.69
CA PRO A 494 12.92 6.22 6.79
C PRO A 494 13.62 6.71 8.06
N ARG A 495 13.83 5.86 9.07
CA ARG A 495 14.55 6.16 10.32
C ARG A 495 16.00 5.69 10.31
N SER A 496 16.58 5.38 9.15
CA SER A 496 17.98 4.95 9.03
C SER A 496 18.97 5.95 9.66
N VAL A 497 18.78 7.25 9.47
CA VAL A 497 19.60 8.30 10.09
C VAL A 497 19.53 8.28 11.62
N GLN A 498 18.34 8.06 12.19
CA GLN A 498 18.16 7.95 13.65
C GLN A 498 18.82 6.67 14.18
N LEU A 499 18.61 5.53 13.52
CA LEU A 499 19.06 4.22 14.00
C LEU A 499 20.57 4.03 13.81
N LEU A 500 21.17 4.62 12.77
CA LEU A 500 22.55 4.35 12.36
C LEU A 500 23.47 5.56 12.44
N GLY A 501 22.94 6.77 12.57
CA GLY A 501 23.71 8.01 12.55
C GLY A 501 23.64 8.74 11.20
N SER A 502 23.81 10.06 11.27
CA SER A 502 23.70 11.00 10.16
C SER A 502 24.98 11.17 9.34
N ASP A 503 26.14 10.89 9.94
CA ASP A 503 27.45 11.00 9.30
C ASP A 503 28.34 9.76 9.53
N ALA A 504 29.50 9.74 8.86
CA ALA A 504 30.43 8.63 8.96
C ALA A 504 30.95 8.37 10.40
N ARG A 505 31.05 9.42 11.24
CA ARG A 505 31.54 9.29 12.62
C ARG A 505 30.46 8.71 13.53
N GLU A 506 29.21 9.15 13.39
CA GLU A 506 28.08 8.59 14.14
C GLU A 506 27.87 7.12 13.77
N ARG A 507 27.89 6.79 12.46
CA ARG A 507 27.82 5.40 11.99
C ARG A 507 28.94 4.53 12.57
N ALA A 508 30.16 5.05 12.61
CA ALA A 508 31.29 4.35 13.22
C ALA A 508 31.10 4.14 14.74
N ARG A 509 30.55 5.12 15.47
CA ARG A 509 30.25 5.01 16.91
C ARG A 509 29.13 3.99 17.18
N VAL A 510 28.07 3.99 16.38
CA VAL A 510 27.00 2.99 16.48
C VAL A 510 27.60 1.59 16.29
N ARG A 511 28.40 1.40 15.23
CA ARG A 511 29.06 0.12 14.97
C ARG A 511 30.05 -0.28 16.07
N GLN A 512 30.81 0.67 16.62
CA GLN A 512 31.73 0.44 17.74
C GLN A 512 30.99 -0.16 18.94
N TRP A 513 29.83 0.38 19.32
CA TRP A 513 29.06 -0.11 20.47
C TRP A 513 28.36 -1.44 20.21
N ILE A 514 27.94 -1.71 18.98
CA ILE A 514 27.48 -3.05 18.56
C ILE A 514 28.62 -4.07 18.76
N SER A 515 29.81 -3.79 18.21
CA SER A 515 30.96 -4.66 18.37
C SER A 515 31.43 -4.81 19.82
N PHE A 516 31.40 -3.74 20.61
CA PHE A 516 31.69 -3.81 22.05
C PHE A 516 30.70 -4.73 22.76
N THR A 517 29.41 -4.63 22.45
CA THR A 517 28.37 -5.45 23.07
C THR A 517 28.62 -6.93 22.80
N ASP A 518 28.93 -7.32 21.56
CA ASP A 518 29.15 -8.72 21.21
C ASP A 518 30.40 -9.31 21.88
N ASN A 519 31.48 -8.53 21.96
CA ASN A 519 32.77 -9.01 22.47
C ASN A 519 32.88 -8.95 24.00
N GLU A 520 32.37 -7.89 24.64
CA GLU A 520 32.62 -7.60 26.06
C GLU A 520 31.41 -7.91 26.95
N VAL A 521 30.19 -7.94 26.40
CA VAL A 521 28.96 -8.11 27.18
C VAL A 521 28.30 -9.45 26.89
N TYR A 522 27.96 -9.74 25.63
CA TYR A 522 27.06 -10.83 25.27
C TYR A 522 27.61 -12.21 25.67
N GLY A 523 28.87 -12.51 25.32
CA GLY A 523 29.49 -13.81 25.65
C GLY A 523 29.61 -14.04 27.16
N ASN A 524 30.02 -13.01 27.91
CA ASN A 524 30.12 -13.04 29.37
C ASN A 524 28.74 -13.18 30.04
N MET A 525 27.74 -12.47 29.53
CA MET A 525 26.35 -12.58 29.97
C MET A 525 25.79 -13.98 29.77
N MET A 526 25.95 -14.57 28.58
CA MET A 526 25.49 -15.95 28.33
C MET A 526 26.16 -16.94 29.28
N THR A 527 27.45 -16.74 29.57
CA THR A 527 28.24 -17.61 30.45
C THR A 527 27.64 -17.70 31.86
N VAL A 528 27.19 -16.57 32.41
CA VAL A 528 26.56 -16.54 33.75
C VAL A 528 25.07 -16.91 33.73
N VAL A 529 24.36 -16.67 32.62
CA VAL A 529 22.91 -16.94 32.58
C VAL A 529 22.57 -18.40 32.31
N LEU A 530 23.32 -19.11 31.45
CA LEU A 530 22.93 -20.45 30.99
C LEU A 530 22.69 -21.46 32.13
N SER A 531 23.54 -21.45 33.16
CA SER A 531 23.37 -22.29 34.35
C SER A 531 22.18 -21.86 35.21
N ARG A 532 21.98 -20.54 35.39
CA ARG A 532 20.88 -19.96 36.17
C ARG A 532 19.52 -20.20 35.52
N ALA A 533 19.46 -20.18 34.19
CA ALA A 533 18.28 -20.47 33.40
C ALA A 533 18.05 -21.99 33.19
N GLY A 534 18.98 -22.84 33.61
CA GLY A 534 18.83 -24.30 33.57
C GLY A 534 19.18 -24.97 32.23
N PHE A 535 19.87 -24.25 31.33
CA PHE A 535 20.31 -24.80 30.03
C PHE A 535 21.63 -25.57 30.13
N GLU A 536 22.47 -25.26 31.11
CA GLU A 536 23.77 -25.90 31.33
C GLU A 536 24.00 -26.22 32.82
N PRO A 537 24.85 -27.20 33.15
CA PRO A 537 25.29 -27.41 34.52
C PRO A 537 26.14 -26.23 35.03
N TYR A 538 26.08 -25.96 36.33
CA TYR A 538 26.92 -24.94 36.96
C TYR A 538 28.39 -25.39 37.04
N VAL A 539 29.29 -24.50 36.63
CA VAL A 539 30.75 -24.70 36.72
C VAL A 539 31.35 -23.44 37.36
N PRO A 540 31.86 -23.52 38.61
CA PRO A 540 32.29 -22.35 39.38
C PRO A 540 33.31 -21.46 38.65
N GLU A 541 34.33 -22.07 38.02
CA GLU A 541 35.38 -21.32 37.32
C GLU A 541 34.84 -20.56 36.09
N LYS A 542 33.93 -21.19 35.35
CA LYS A 542 33.25 -20.58 34.19
C LYS A 542 32.35 -19.43 34.64
N ASP A 543 31.61 -19.63 35.73
CA ASP A 543 30.72 -18.60 36.28
C ASP A 543 31.51 -17.39 36.79
N ALA A 544 32.57 -17.62 37.56
CA ALA A 544 33.42 -16.56 38.08
C ALA A 544 34.11 -15.77 36.95
N ALA A 545 34.58 -16.46 35.90
CA ALA A 545 35.16 -15.81 34.73
C ALA A 545 34.12 -14.97 33.97
N GLY A 546 32.92 -15.51 33.73
CA GLY A 546 31.82 -14.80 33.09
C GLY A 546 31.35 -13.60 33.91
N ALA A 547 31.23 -13.75 35.23
CA ALA A 547 30.84 -12.67 36.15
C ALA A 547 31.86 -11.54 36.14
N LYS A 548 33.16 -11.87 36.18
CA LYS A 548 34.25 -10.89 36.08
C LYS A 548 34.23 -10.15 34.74
N GLY A 549 34.06 -10.87 33.63
CA GLY A 549 33.98 -10.29 32.29
C GLY A 549 32.75 -9.39 32.12
N LEU A 550 31.60 -9.84 32.61
CA LEU A 550 30.36 -9.05 32.56
C LEU A 550 30.46 -7.79 33.42
N ALA A 551 31.04 -7.89 34.63
CA ALA A 551 31.28 -6.74 35.49
C ALA A 551 32.21 -5.70 34.82
N PHE A 552 33.24 -6.16 34.10
CA PHE A 552 34.07 -5.26 33.29
C PHE A 552 33.26 -4.54 32.21
N GLY A 553 32.48 -5.28 31.41
CA GLY A 553 31.63 -4.71 30.37
C GLY A 553 30.62 -3.70 30.92
N LEU A 554 29.93 -4.06 32.01
CA LEU A 554 28.97 -3.18 32.70
C LEU A 554 29.66 -1.94 33.29
N GLY A 555 30.85 -2.06 33.87
CA GLY A 555 31.59 -0.92 34.39
C GLY A 555 32.00 0.08 33.32
N VAL A 556 32.37 -0.40 32.12
CA VAL A 556 32.65 0.47 30.96
C VAL A 556 31.38 1.19 30.50
N VAL A 557 30.26 0.48 30.40
CA VAL A 557 28.95 1.05 30.02
C VAL A 557 28.48 2.09 31.04
N GLU A 558 28.54 1.78 32.33
CA GLU A 558 28.16 2.66 33.44
C GLU A 558 28.92 3.99 33.38
N LYS A 559 30.24 3.91 33.21
CA LYS A 559 31.10 5.10 33.10
C LYS A 559 30.79 5.89 31.84
N HIS A 560 30.57 5.22 30.70
CA HIS A 560 30.30 5.89 29.42
C HIS A 560 28.94 6.61 29.41
N LEU A 561 27.91 5.98 29.99
CA LEU A 561 26.57 6.55 30.08
C LEU A 561 26.44 7.66 31.13
N THR A 562 27.44 7.86 31.98
CA THR A 562 27.45 8.97 32.93
C THR A 562 27.43 10.31 32.17
N GLY A 563 26.32 11.04 32.29
CA GLY A 563 26.09 12.29 31.56
C GLY A 563 25.62 12.13 30.11
N ARG A 564 25.26 10.92 29.69
CA ARG A 564 24.70 10.65 28.36
C ARG A 564 23.33 10.01 28.45
N GLU A 565 22.47 10.32 27.49
CA GLU A 565 21.16 9.69 27.40
C GLU A 565 21.20 8.38 26.62
N TRP A 566 21.99 8.32 25.54
CA TRP A 566 22.12 7.18 24.63
C TRP A 566 23.60 6.81 24.41
N LEU A 567 23.86 5.59 23.95
CA LEU A 567 25.22 5.06 23.82
C LEU A 567 26.07 5.77 22.77
N ALA A 568 25.52 5.95 21.57
CA ALA A 568 26.33 6.29 20.39
C ALA A 568 26.04 7.69 19.80
N THR A 569 24.78 8.12 19.84
CA THR A 569 24.30 9.38 19.24
C THR A 569 23.47 10.18 20.25
N ASP A 570 22.93 11.32 19.83
CA ASP A 570 22.00 12.11 20.65
C ASP A 570 20.56 11.55 20.64
N GLN A 571 20.32 10.46 19.89
CA GLN A 571 19.04 9.74 19.83
C GLN A 571 19.25 8.24 20.11
N LEU A 572 18.14 7.56 20.45
CA LEU A 572 18.08 6.10 20.53
C LEU A 572 18.50 5.50 19.18
N SER A 573 19.54 4.68 19.21
CA SER A 573 20.18 4.10 18.04
C SER A 573 20.18 2.56 18.08
N LEU A 574 20.62 1.94 16.99
CA LEU A 574 20.81 0.48 16.94
C LEU A 574 21.83 -0.02 17.97
N ALA A 575 22.79 0.82 18.37
CA ALA A 575 23.71 0.49 19.47
C ALA A 575 22.94 0.27 20.79
N ASP A 576 21.95 1.12 21.07
CA ASP A 576 21.15 1.01 22.28
C ASP A 576 20.29 -0.25 22.27
N LEU A 577 19.63 -0.51 21.14
CA LEU A 577 18.82 -1.70 20.93
C LEU A 577 19.65 -3.00 21.08
N THR A 578 20.87 -3.01 20.53
CA THR A 578 21.77 -4.16 20.62
C THR A 578 22.20 -4.44 22.05
N LEU A 579 22.63 -3.43 22.81
CA LEU A 579 23.04 -3.63 24.21
C LEU A 579 21.84 -4.01 25.10
N ALA A 580 20.66 -3.41 24.90
CA ALA A 580 19.48 -3.76 25.68
C ALA A 580 19.03 -5.19 25.39
N ALA A 581 19.04 -5.61 24.12
CA ALA A 581 18.77 -7.00 23.74
C ALA A 581 19.79 -7.98 24.35
N ALA A 582 21.08 -7.61 24.42
CA ALA A 582 22.10 -8.43 25.06
C ALA A 582 21.88 -8.56 26.58
N LEU A 583 21.48 -7.49 27.26
CA LEU A 583 21.26 -7.49 28.71
C LEU A 583 19.90 -8.06 29.14
N TYR A 584 18.97 -8.31 28.20
CA TYR A 584 17.62 -8.80 28.50
C TYR A 584 17.63 -10.01 29.45
N TRP A 585 18.45 -11.02 29.17
CA TRP A 585 18.60 -12.20 30.01
C TRP A 585 19.38 -11.95 31.31
N ALA A 586 20.33 -11.02 31.30
CA ALA A 586 21.03 -10.62 32.51
C ALA A 586 20.05 -10.02 33.53
N PHE A 587 19.18 -9.09 33.11
CA PHE A 587 18.14 -8.51 33.98
C PHE A 587 17.14 -9.56 34.48
N MET A 588 16.87 -10.60 33.70
CA MET A 588 15.96 -11.69 34.08
C MET A 588 16.55 -12.74 35.03
N HIS A 589 17.87 -12.92 35.07
CA HIS A 589 18.47 -14.08 35.77
C HIS A 589 19.68 -13.76 36.65
N TYR A 590 20.36 -12.63 36.43
CA TYR A 590 21.66 -12.33 37.03
C TYR A 590 21.73 -10.98 37.74
N LEU A 591 21.33 -9.89 37.08
CA LEU A 591 21.34 -8.53 37.62
C LEU A 591 20.16 -8.34 38.56
N ASP A 592 20.27 -8.87 39.76
CA ASP A 592 19.29 -8.71 40.84
C ASP A 592 19.27 -7.30 41.45
N GLU A 593 18.45 -7.09 42.49
CA GLU A 593 18.31 -5.77 43.09
C GLU A 593 19.63 -5.23 43.66
N GLY A 594 20.47 -6.10 44.23
CA GLY A 594 21.78 -5.72 44.75
C GLY A 594 22.71 -5.25 43.64
N ARG A 595 22.88 -6.09 42.61
CA ARG A 595 23.76 -5.80 41.47
C ARG A 595 23.28 -4.60 40.66
N ARG A 596 21.97 -4.38 40.51
CA ARG A 596 21.44 -3.18 39.84
C ARG A 596 21.79 -1.88 40.57
N ARG A 597 21.98 -1.91 41.90
CA ARG A 597 22.44 -0.73 42.67
C ARG A 597 23.91 -0.41 42.44
N GLU A 598 24.71 -1.36 41.95
CA GLU A 598 26.10 -1.13 41.54
C GLU A 598 26.19 -0.44 40.17
N TYR A 599 25.17 -0.60 39.32
CA TYR A 599 25.09 -0.02 37.98
C TYR A 599 23.81 0.83 37.80
N PRO A 600 23.61 1.88 38.61
CA PRO A 600 22.38 2.66 38.59
C PRO A 600 22.14 3.39 37.25
N VAL A 601 23.20 3.90 36.60
CA VAL A 601 23.08 4.62 35.33
C VAL A 601 22.71 3.64 34.20
N THR A 602 23.38 2.49 34.13
CA THR A 602 23.08 1.43 33.17
C THR A 602 21.68 0.87 33.38
N THR A 603 21.25 0.68 34.62
CA THR A 603 19.89 0.24 34.94
C THR A 603 18.85 1.26 34.48
N ALA A 604 19.06 2.55 34.76
CA ALA A 604 18.17 3.62 34.32
C ALA A 604 18.11 3.75 32.79
N TRP A 605 19.27 3.63 32.11
CA TRP A 605 19.36 3.59 30.65
C TRP A 605 18.60 2.39 30.07
N TYR A 606 18.78 1.18 30.62
CA TYR A 606 18.08 -0.01 30.15
C TYR A 606 16.56 0.15 30.22
N LEU A 607 16.05 0.64 31.37
CA LEU A 607 14.63 0.91 31.56
C LEU A 607 14.10 1.98 30.61
N ARG A 608 14.91 3.00 30.28
CA ARG A 608 14.58 4.02 29.28
C ARG A 608 14.47 3.44 27.88
N VAL A 609 15.44 2.61 27.48
CA VAL A 609 15.45 1.96 26.16
C VAL A 609 14.21 1.08 26.00
N ILE A 610 13.95 0.17 26.94
CA ILE A 610 12.79 -0.73 26.83
C ILE A 610 11.44 -0.03 27.04
N GLY A 611 11.45 1.17 27.63
CA GLY A 611 10.26 2.02 27.78
C GLY A 611 9.98 2.93 26.59
N ALA A 612 10.91 3.04 25.64
CA ALA A 612 10.78 3.92 24.48
C ALA A 612 9.66 3.45 23.53
N GLU A 613 9.04 4.42 22.85
CA GLU A 613 8.04 4.14 21.82
C GLU A 613 8.65 3.29 20.69
N GLY A 614 7.95 2.24 20.27
CA GLY A 614 8.43 1.27 19.29
C GLY A 614 9.29 0.15 19.89
N VAL A 615 9.84 0.33 21.10
CA VAL A 615 10.64 -0.69 21.80
C VAL A 615 9.82 -1.43 22.86
N LYS A 616 8.97 -0.71 23.61
CA LYS A 616 8.14 -1.29 24.69
C LYS A 616 7.17 -2.36 24.19
N GLU A 617 6.66 -2.23 22.96
CA GLU A 617 5.76 -3.20 22.34
C GLU A 617 6.47 -4.52 22.04
N VAL A 618 7.80 -4.48 21.88
CA VAL A 618 8.64 -5.63 21.55
C VAL A 618 9.19 -6.29 22.81
N PHE A 619 9.71 -5.50 23.75
CA PHE A 619 10.31 -6.00 24.98
C PHE A 619 9.27 -6.35 26.07
N GLY A 620 8.08 -5.76 25.99
CA GLY A 620 7.05 -5.92 27.01
C GLY A 620 7.41 -5.25 28.35
N PRO A 621 6.71 -5.60 29.44
CA PRO A 621 7.01 -5.05 30.75
C PRO A 621 8.40 -5.48 31.25
N PRO A 622 9.12 -4.63 32.02
CA PRO A 622 10.44 -4.97 32.54
C PRO A 622 10.43 -6.25 33.38
N ASN A 623 11.17 -7.28 32.94
CA ASN A 623 11.32 -8.52 33.68
C ASN A 623 12.64 -8.50 34.48
N LEU A 624 12.55 -8.02 35.72
CA LEU A 624 13.69 -7.80 36.61
C LEU A 624 13.74 -8.85 37.72
N VAL A 625 14.81 -9.64 37.77
CA VAL A 625 15.01 -10.62 38.85
C VAL A 625 15.16 -9.91 40.20
N LYS A 626 14.46 -10.38 41.23
CA LYS A 626 14.59 -9.78 42.59
C LYS A 626 15.86 -10.24 43.29
N VAL A 627 16.11 -11.55 43.25
CA VAL A 627 17.28 -12.22 43.82
C VAL A 627 17.77 -13.21 42.78
N ALA A 628 19.03 -13.11 42.38
CA ALA A 628 19.60 -14.02 41.40
C ALA A 628 19.74 -15.43 42.01
N LYS A 629 19.66 -16.46 41.17
CA LYS A 629 19.98 -17.82 41.60
C LYS A 629 21.49 -17.89 41.90
N GLU A 630 21.82 -18.12 43.16
CA GLU A 630 23.18 -18.34 43.64
C GLU A 630 23.49 -19.86 43.61
N PHE A 631 24.78 -20.20 43.52
CA PHE A 631 25.28 -21.58 43.40
C PHE A 631 26.39 -21.89 44.40
#